data_AF-A0A2V9WDE7-F1
#
_entry.id   AF-A0A2V9WDE7-F1
#
_cell.length_a   1.000
_cell.length_b   1.000
_cell.length_c   1.000
_cell.angle_alpha   90.00
_cell.angle_beta   90.00
_cell.angle_gamma   90.00
#
_symmetry.space_group_name_H-M   'P 1'
#
loop_
_entity.id
_entity.type
_entity.pdbx_description
1 polymer ?
#
loop_
_entity_poly.entity_id
_entity_poly.type
_entity_poly.pdbx_seq_one_letter_code
_entity_poly.pdbx_strand_id
1 'polypeptide(L)'
;MIHPKWRTPAFSLIGQGVWAAALTLSGRYDQLYTYVIYGMVLSYTLTVIAMFWLRWKRPDIPRPYRCTGYPWLPAIYVLIGTVWTLNTIFTRPTEAFWGTAIVLIGVPFYLFWKWSDRRSITEK
;
A
#
# COMPACT_ATOMS: atom_id res chain seq x y z
N MET A 1 16.95 -5.15 -12.97
CA MET A 1 18.17 -4.92 -13.78
C MET A 1 18.17 -3.46 -14.20
N ILE A 2 19.21 -2.73 -13.84
CA ILE A 2 19.32 -1.28 -14.06
C ILE A 2 20.14 -1.07 -15.34
N HIS A 3 19.71 -0.20 -16.24
CA HIS A 3 20.47 0.09 -17.46
C HIS A 3 21.83 0.72 -17.09
N PRO A 4 22.98 0.16 -17.51
CA PRO A 4 24.29 0.53 -16.98
C PRO A 4 24.70 1.98 -17.28
N LYS A 5 24.19 2.57 -18.38
CA LYS A 5 24.51 3.95 -18.79
C LYS A 5 23.61 5.04 -18.20
N TRP A 6 22.32 4.76 -18.00
CA TRP A 6 21.31 5.76 -17.61
C TRP A 6 20.77 5.55 -16.20
N ARG A 7 21.19 4.45 -15.54
CA ARG A 7 20.71 4.02 -14.22
C ARG A 7 19.18 3.94 -14.11
N THR A 8 18.48 3.83 -15.24
CA THR A 8 17.02 3.67 -15.30
C THR A 8 16.66 2.18 -15.29
N PRO A 9 15.65 1.77 -14.52
CA PRO A 9 15.14 0.40 -14.52
C PRO A 9 14.22 0.19 -15.74
N ALA A 10 14.81 0.18 -16.94
CA ALA A 10 14.09 0.13 -18.22
C ALA A 10 13.12 -1.06 -18.31
N PHE A 11 13.53 -2.25 -17.87
CA PHE A 11 12.67 -3.44 -17.86
C PHE A 11 11.45 -3.28 -16.95
N SER A 12 11.60 -2.63 -15.79
CA SER A 12 10.47 -2.38 -14.88
C SER A 12 9.49 -1.38 -15.47
N LEU A 13 9.98 -0.33 -16.14
CA LEU A 13 9.13 0.65 -16.83
C LEU A 13 8.35 -0.01 -17.97
N ILE A 14 9.00 -0.82 -18.80
CA ILE A 14 8.35 -1.51 -19.92
C ILE A 14 7.29 -2.46 -19.38
N GLY A 15 7.62 -3.26 -18.36
CA GLY A 15 6.65 -4.16 -17.72
C GLY A 15 5.42 -3.43 -17.17
N GLN A 16 5.63 -2.32 -16.44
CA GLN A 16 4.54 -1.48 -15.96
C GLN A 16 3.72 -0.86 -17.09
N GLY A 17 4.37 -0.41 -18.17
CA GLY A 17 3.71 0.18 -19.33
C GLY A 17 2.82 -0.82 -20.08
N VAL A 18 3.31 -2.03 -20.31
CA VAL A 18 2.52 -3.11 -20.93
C VAL A 18 1.32 -3.47 -20.06
N TRP A 19 1.52 -3.58 -18.74
CA TRP A 19 0.43 -3.88 -17.81
C TRP A 19 -0.63 -2.77 -17.77
N ALA A 20 -0.21 -1.50 -17.75
CA ALA A 20 -1.10 -0.34 -17.81
C ALA A 20 -1.92 -0.31 -19.12
N ALA A 21 -1.29 -0.59 -20.26
CA ALA A 21 -1.97 -0.68 -21.55
C ALA A 21 -3.01 -1.81 -21.57
N ALA A 22 -2.66 -2.98 -21.04
CA ALA A 22 -3.59 -4.11 -20.92
C ALA A 22 -4.80 -3.77 -20.03
N LEU A 23 -4.57 -3.16 -18.86
CA LEU A 23 -5.65 -2.75 -17.95
C LEU A 23 -6.56 -1.70 -18.58
N THR A 24 -6.01 -0.75 -19.33
CA THR A 24 -6.78 0.30 -20.00
C THR A 24 -7.73 -0.27 -21.06
N LEU A 25 -7.34 -1.37 -21.72
CA LEU A 25 -8.16 -2.06 -22.72
C LEU A 25 -9.17 -3.05 -22.09
N SER A 26 -8.98 -3.46 -20.84
CA SER A 26 -9.72 -4.57 -20.23
C SER A 26 -11.03 -4.19 -19.54
N GLY A 27 -11.32 -2.92 -19.23
CA GLY A 27 -12.47 -2.60 -18.38
C GLY A 27 -12.92 -1.14 -18.36
N ARG A 28 -13.97 -0.88 -17.56
CA ARG A 28 -14.44 0.48 -17.27
C ARG A 28 -13.47 1.16 -16.30
N TYR A 29 -12.94 2.32 -16.69
CA TYR A 29 -12.04 3.15 -15.87
C TYR A 29 -12.53 3.32 -14.42
N ASP A 30 -13.83 3.53 -14.22
CA ASP A 30 -14.44 3.71 -12.90
C ASP A 30 -14.19 2.53 -11.94
N GLN A 31 -14.22 1.29 -12.45
CA GLN A 31 -13.99 0.09 -11.64
C GLN A 31 -12.51 -0.04 -11.27
N LEU A 32 -11.61 0.13 -12.24
CA LEU A 32 -10.16 0.09 -12.03
C LEU A 32 -9.71 1.14 -11.03
N TYR A 33 -10.22 2.36 -11.20
CA TYR A 33 -9.96 3.48 -10.31
C TYR A 33 -10.41 3.17 -8.88
N THR A 34 -11.61 2.62 -8.72
CA THR A 34 -12.14 2.31 -7.38
C THR A 34 -11.37 1.18 -6.70
N TYR A 35 -10.92 0.14 -7.43
CA TYR A 35 -10.03 -0.89 -6.87
C TYR A 35 -8.74 -0.28 -6.29
N VAL A 36 -8.09 0.62 -7.04
CA VAL A 36 -6.82 1.22 -6.65
C VAL A 36 -6.99 2.17 -5.47
N ILE A 37 -8.00 3.06 -5.52
CA ILE A 37 -8.22 4.02 -4.42
C ILE A 37 -8.63 3.31 -3.15
N TYR A 38 -9.46 2.28 -3.24
CA TYR A 38 -9.79 1.48 -2.07
C TYR A 38 -8.54 0.94 -1.37
N GLY A 39 -7.64 0.29 -2.12
CA GLY A 39 -6.39 -0.23 -1.59
C GLY A 39 -5.47 0.88 -1.01
N MET A 40 -5.39 2.03 -1.68
CA MET A 40 -4.62 3.18 -1.20
C MET A 40 -5.17 3.76 0.09
N VAL A 41 -6.47 4.07 0.16
CA VAL A 41 -7.09 4.68 1.35
C VAL A 41 -7.01 3.74 2.54
N LEU A 42 -7.25 2.44 2.33
CA LEU A 42 -7.09 1.42 3.37
C LEU A 42 -5.65 1.39 3.91
N SER A 43 -4.66 1.35 3.01
CA SER A 43 -3.24 1.29 3.39
C SER A 43 -2.76 2.57 4.09
N TYR A 44 -3.18 3.74 3.62
CA TYR A 44 -2.81 5.02 4.23
C TYR A 44 -3.50 5.21 5.59
N THR A 45 -4.76 4.80 5.72
CA THR A 45 -5.47 4.82 7.01
C THR A 45 -4.76 3.94 8.04
N LEU A 46 -4.39 2.71 7.66
CA LEU A 46 -3.59 1.81 8.49
C LEU A 46 -2.22 2.40 8.85
N THR A 47 -1.58 3.10 7.92
CA THR A 47 -0.29 3.77 8.16
C THR A 47 -0.42 4.88 9.21
N VAL A 48 -1.48 5.68 9.16
CA VAL A 48 -1.74 6.73 10.16
C VAL A 48 -2.11 6.12 11.52
N ILE A 49 -2.88 5.03 11.55
CA ILE A 49 -3.12 4.28 12.79
C ILE A 49 -1.79 3.75 13.36
N ALA A 50 -0.93 3.17 12.52
CA ALA A 50 0.38 2.67 12.92
C ALA A 50 1.27 3.81 13.45
N MET A 51 1.16 5.02 12.90
CA MET A 51 1.81 6.21 13.45
C MET A 51 1.35 6.46 14.89
N PHE A 52 0.05 6.50 15.19
CA PHE A 52 -0.45 6.64 16.57
C PHE A 52 0.07 5.51 17.47
N TRP A 53 0.05 4.27 16.98
CA TRP A 53 0.54 3.12 17.74
C TRP A 53 2.04 3.20 18.04
N LEU A 54 2.86 3.61 17.06
CA LEU A 54 4.29 3.81 17.26
C LEU A 54 4.56 4.92 18.28
N ARG A 55 3.70 5.94 18.33
CA ARG A 55 3.82 7.00 19.32
C ARG A 55 3.62 6.52 20.76
N TRP A 56 2.74 5.53 20.95
CA TRP A 56 2.51 4.89 22.24
C TRP A 56 3.60 3.86 22.57
N LYS A 57 4.02 3.04 21.60
CA LYS A 57 4.98 1.95 21.81
C LYS A 57 6.42 2.43 21.99
N ARG A 58 6.80 3.55 21.36
CA ARG A 58 8.16 4.11 21.42
C ARG A 58 8.12 5.64 21.60
N PRO A 59 7.82 6.11 22.82
CA PRO A 59 7.75 7.53 23.11
C PRO A 59 9.13 8.23 23.03
N ASP A 60 10.21 7.53 23.38
CA ASP A 60 11.54 8.13 23.61
C ASP A 60 12.37 8.38 22.34
N ILE A 61 11.88 7.97 21.16
CA ILE A 61 12.59 8.18 19.90
C ILE A 61 12.59 9.69 19.57
N PRO A 62 13.74 10.30 19.21
CA PRO A 62 13.78 11.68 18.77
C PRO A 62 12.94 11.85 17.50
N ARG A 63 12.03 12.83 17.49
CA ARG A 63 11.11 13.10 16.37
C ARG A 63 11.43 14.47 15.77
N PRO A 64 12.28 14.53 14.72
CA PRO A 64 12.63 15.79 14.06
C PRO A 64 11.42 16.52 13.48
N TYR A 65 10.39 15.77 13.07
CA TYR A 65 9.13 16.32 12.58
C TYR A 65 7.95 15.84 13.41
N ARG A 66 7.10 16.78 13.81
CA ARG A 66 5.80 16.52 14.43
C ARG A 66 4.73 17.01 13.47
N CYS A 67 3.78 16.14 13.15
CA CYS A 67 2.65 16.48 12.29
C CYS A 67 1.89 17.69 12.87
N THR A 68 1.68 18.71 12.04
CA THR A 68 0.96 19.93 12.41
C THR A 68 -0.46 19.59 12.87
N GLY A 69 -0.92 20.18 13.97
CA GLY A 69 -2.23 19.91 14.56
C GLY A 69 -2.45 18.46 15.03
N TYR A 70 -1.37 17.73 15.33
CA TYR A 70 -1.46 16.48 16.06
C TYR A 70 -2.05 16.72 17.47
N PRO A 71 -2.99 15.87 17.95
CA PRO A 71 -3.47 14.62 17.34
C PRO A 71 -4.69 14.76 16.42
N TRP A 72 -5.31 15.94 16.34
CA TRP A 72 -6.63 16.12 15.74
C TRP A 72 -6.66 15.90 14.23
N LEU A 73 -5.71 16.48 13.49
CA LEU A 73 -5.65 16.37 12.04
C LEU A 73 -5.50 14.90 11.58
N PRO A 74 -4.53 14.12 12.11
CA PRO A 74 -4.42 12.70 11.77
C PRO A 74 -5.60 11.86 12.27
N ALA A 75 -6.24 12.23 13.39
CA ALA A 75 -7.42 11.51 13.89
C ALA A 75 -8.63 11.70 12.98
N ILE A 76 -8.88 12.93 12.51
CA ILE A 76 -9.93 13.20 11.51
C ILE A 76 -9.68 12.41 10.23
N TYR A 77 -8.43 12.37 9.77
CA TYR A 77 -8.07 11.58 8.59
C TYR A 77 -8.44 10.10 8.76
N VAL A 78 -8.11 9.50 9.91
CA VAL A 78 -8.46 8.10 10.20
C VAL A 78 -9.97 7.90 10.25
N LEU A 79 -10.72 8.83 10.86
CA LEU A 79 -12.18 8.76 10.91
C LEU A 79 -12.79 8.78 9.50
N ILE A 80 -12.43 9.79 8.69
CA ILE A 80 -12.94 9.93 7.32
C ILE A 80 -12.52 8.74 6.45
N GLY A 81 -11.25 8.34 6.52
CA GLY A 81 -10.73 7.20 5.77
C GLY A 81 -11.43 5.89 6.13
N THR A 82 -11.72 5.67 7.42
CA THR A 82 -12.45 4.48 7.88
C THR A 82 -13.90 4.51 7.42
N VAL A 83 -14.60 5.64 7.57
CA VAL A 83 -16.00 5.78 7.10
C VAL A 83 -16.09 5.57 5.59
N TRP A 84 -15.17 6.15 4.83
CA TRP A 84 -15.12 5.98 3.37
C TRP A 84 -14.86 4.52 2.99
N THR A 85 -13.88 3.87 3.64
CA THR A 85 -13.55 2.45 3.40
C THR A 85 -14.74 1.54 3.71
N LEU A 86 -15.43 1.77 4.83
CA LEU A 86 -16.65 1.04 5.20
C LEU A 86 -17.77 1.28 4.18
N ASN A 87 -17.97 2.53 3.75
CA ASN A 87 -18.97 2.86 2.74
C ASN A 87 -18.69 2.14 1.41
N THR A 88 -17.43 2.07 0.97
CA THR A 88 -17.04 1.34 -0.25
C THR A 88 -17.29 -0.17 -0.10
N ILE A 89 -17.08 -0.75 1.08
CA ILE A 89 -17.39 -2.17 1.34
C ILE A 89 -18.87 -2.46 1.14
N PHE A 90 -19.77 -1.58 1.59
CA PHE A 90 -21.22 -1.77 1.44
C PHE A 90 -21.73 -1.44 0.04
N THR A 91 -21.19 -0.40 -0.60
CA THR A 91 -21.67 0.07 -1.91
C THR A 91 -21.11 -0.73 -3.07
N ARG A 92 -19.84 -1.17 -2.98
CA ARG A 92 -19.12 -1.87 -4.04
C ARG A 92 -18.31 -3.05 -3.48
N PRO A 93 -18.98 -4.12 -3.01
CA PRO A 93 -18.33 -5.23 -2.29
C PRO A 93 -17.33 -6.02 -3.16
N THR A 94 -17.60 -6.15 -4.46
CA THR A 94 -16.68 -6.81 -5.41
C THR A 94 -15.36 -6.05 -5.52
N GLU A 95 -15.41 -4.72 -5.47
CA GLU A 95 -14.24 -3.86 -5.60
C GLU A 95 -13.41 -3.81 -4.32
N ALA A 96 -14.08 -3.77 -3.17
CA ALA A 96 -13.43 -3.93 -1.89
C ALA A 96 -12.75 -5.31 -1.75
N PHE A 97 -13.40 -6.38 -2.23
CA PHE A 97 -12.82 -7.72 -2.22
C PHE A 97 -11.53 -7.80 -3.04
N TRP A 98 -11.55 -7.37 -4.30
CA TRP A 98 -10.36 -7.40 -5.15
C TRP A 98 -9.25 -6.49 -4.63
N GLY A 99 -9.58 -5.29 -4.15
CA GLY A 99 -8.60 -4.39 -3.55
C GLY A 99 -7.92 -5.00 -2.32
N THR A 100 -8.69 -5.64 -1.44
CA THR A 100 -8.14 -6.34 -0.25
C THR A 100 -7.34 -7.57 -0.66
N ALA A 101 -7.84 -8.36 -1.62
CA ALA A 101 -7.17 -9.57 -2.09
C ALA A 101 -5.79 -9.24 -2.69
N ILE A 102 -5.68 -8.19 -3.50
CA ILE A 102 -4.39 -7.75 -4.07
C ILE A 102 -3.39 -7.37 -2.97
N VAL A 103 -3.84 -6.65 -1.94
CA VAL A 103 -2.99 -6.31 -0.79
C VAL A 103 -2.54 -7.57 -0.05
N LEU A 104 -3.45 -8.52 0.19
CA LEU A 104 -3.16 -9.77 0.88
C LEU A 104 -2.25 -10.70 0.08
N ILE A 105 -2.29 -10.67 -1.26
CA ILE A 105 -1.34 -11.40 -2.12
C ILE A 105 0.11 -10.97 -1.83
N GLY A 106 0.35 -9.75 -1.36
CA GLY A 106 1.68 -9.34 -0.91
C GLY A 106 2.24 -10.16 0.26
N VAL A 107 1.38 -10.74 1.10
CA VAL A 107 1.78 -11.53 2.29
C VAL A 107 2.51 -12.82 1.93
N PRO A 108 1.97 -13.74 1.08
CA PRO A 108 2.67 -14.96 0.72
C PRO A 108 3.99 -14.67 -0.01
N PHE A 109 4.05 -13.65 -0.87
CA PHE A 109 5.30 -13.22 -1.52
C PHE A 109 6.34 -12.72 -0.51
N TYR A 110 5.92 -11.90 0.46
CA TYR A 110 6.80 -11.45 1.54
C TYR A 110 7.32 -12.62 2.37
N LEU A 111 6.45 -13.57 2.74
CA LEU A 111 6.85 -14.75 3.51
C LEU A 111 7.80 -15.65 2.73
N PHE A 112 7.54 -15.86 1.43
CA PHE A 112 8.41 -16.64 0.56
C PHE A 112 9.81 -16.03 0.49
N TRP A 113 9.91 -14.71 0.27
CA TRP A 113 11.20 -14.05 0.17
C TRP A 113 11.93 -14.01 1.52
N LYS A 114 11.21 -13.73 2.62
CA LYS A 114 11.76 -13.78 3.99
C LYS A 114 12.30 -15.17 4.34
N TRP A 115 11.67 -16.23 3.85
CA TRP A 115 12.14 -17.60 4.09
C TRP A 115 13.40 -17.91 3.26
N SER A 116 13.49 -17.38 2.04
CA SER A 116 14.67 -17.49 1.19
C SER A 116 15.89 -16.73 1.76
N ASP A 117 15.68 -15.51 2.27
CA ASP A 117 16.75 -14.72 2.92
C ASP A 117 17.26 -15.34 4.22
N ARG A 118 16.42 -16.10 4.95
CA ARG A 118 16.88 -16.84 6.13
C ARG A 118 17.78 -18.03 5.78
N ARG A 119 17.59 -18.64 4.61
CA ARG A 119 18.43 -19.75 4.13
C ARG A 119 19.83 -19.27 3.73
N SER A 120 19.96 -18.10 3.09
CA SER A 120 21.27 -17.56 2.67
C SER A 120 22.17 -17.11 3.83
N ILE A 121 21.60 -16.82 5.00
CA ILE A 121 22.35 -16.46 6.23
C ILE A 121 22.84 -17.71 6.98
N THR A 122 22.17 -18.86 6.82
CA THR A 122 22.52 -20.11 7.52
C THR A 122 23.57 -20.94 6.75
N GLU A 123 23.79 -20.64 5.47
CA GLU A 123 24.73 -21.33 4.58
C GLU A 123 26.11 -20.63 4.48
N LYS A 124 26.36 -19.63 5.34
CA LYS A 124 27.65 -18.97 5.53
C LYS A 124 28.17 -19.21 6.94
#